data_AF-A0A933INL7-F1
#
_entry.id   AF-A0A933INL7-F1
#
_cell.length_a   1.000
_cell.length_b   1.000
_cell.length_c   1.000
_cell.angle_alpha   90.00
_cell.angle_beta   90.00
_cell.angle_gamma   90.00
#
_symmetry.space_group_name_H-M   'P 1'
#
loop_
_entity.id
_entity.type
_entity.pdbx_description
1 polymer ?
#
loop_
_entity_poly.entity_id
_entity_poly.type
_entity_poly.pdbx_seq_one_letter_code
_entity_poly.pdbx_strand_id
1 'polypeptide(L)'
;MTQDKQTGHRQRLRERFLKGQESALSEASLLELLLTYAIPQKDVQPLAVRLLSEHGSLSSLLEAPTETLCQSDGIKENSAVLLKLVDWIRRHHGPKRAGKDTLKPPTQTTLFETFSQEAEASSAVAERRREKVIRRYGTEMFGKAVLKEAIQILPSLPDSESLDEIRSFLRAKLHFSAEETRHRYANYITRRMFQNGYADSPLRFFAKAFPDAQELRDACFYRFLQTEPLEVEIIEDLVLPNLGTGRLSRERIRKRLAEKFPEAKSIVDCGKAIVDALTAGGIAKADRTKISVDYREIPVAYFAFYLHSEFPEPDMYDIRKLDENRMIRAMLWNPERLLHALYELRNQGIISKVSEIDNFRQFTTKFTLAGVVEQIVSGGKKA
;
A
#
# COMPACT_ATOMS: atom_id res chain seq x y z
N MET A 1 -35.75 26.66 -25.27
CA MET A 1 -35.90 26.07 -23.92
C MET A 1 -35.28 24.67 -23.86
N THR A 2 -33.95 24.54 -24.07
CA THR A 2 -33.28 23.21 -24.14
C THR A 2 -31.97 23.12 -23.36
N GLN A 3 -31.54 24.21 -22.69
CA GLN A 3 -30.27 24.23 -21.95
C GLN A 3 -30.34 23.66 -20.52
N ASP A 4 -31.53 23.61 -19.90
CA ASP A 4 -31.65 23.21 -18.49
C ASP A 4 -31.66 21.68 -18.28
N LYS A 5 -32.05 20.92 -19.31
CA LYS A 5 -32.14 19.44 -19.25
C LYS A 5 -30.78 18.75 -19.40
N GLN A 6 -29.84 19.36 -20.15
CA GLN A 6 -28.51 18.78 -20.44
C GLN A 6 -27.51 18.91 -19.27
N THR A 7 -27.56 20.03 -18.52
CA THR A 7 -26.65 20.26 -17.39
C THR A 7 -26.88 19.24 -16.28
N GLY A 8 -28.16 18.94 -15.98
CA GLY A 8 -28.52 17.91 -15.01
C GLY A 8 -28.21 16.48 -15.46
N HIS A 9 -28.26 16.19 -16.75
CA HIS A 9 -27.99 14.84 -17.28
C HIS A 9 -26.54 14.39 -17.00
N ARG A 10 -25.56 15.25 -17.27
CA ARG A 10 -24.13 14.95 -17.02
C ARG A 10 -23.85 14.72 -15.53
N GLN A 11 -24.46 15.53 -14.67
CA GLN A 11 -24.33 15.38 -13.23
C GLN A 11 -24.97 14.06 -12.75
N ARG A 12 -26.18 13.74 -13.22
CA ARG A 12 -26.86 12.47 -12.91
C ARG A 12 -26.05 11.26 -13.39
N LEU A 13 -25.46 11.32 -14.59
CA LEU A 13 -24.64 10.23 -15.13
C LEU A 13 -23.41 9.94 -14.24
N ARG A 14 -22.72 10.99 -13.79
CA ARG A 14 -21.62 10.88 -12.82
C ARG A 14 -22.08 10.32 -11.48
N GLU A 15 -23.18 10.82 -10.94
CA GLU A 15 -23.72 10.35 -9.65
C GLU A 15 -24.13 8.87 -9.71
N ARG A 16 -24.75 8.42 -10.80
CA ARG A 16 -25.14 7.01 -10.97
C ARG A 16 -23.91 6.09 -11.09
N PHE A 17 -22.89 6.53 -11.82
CA PHE A 17 -21.61 5.82 -11.92
C PHE A 17 -20.92 5.72 -10.55
N LEU A 18 -20.83 6.83 -9.79
CA LEU A 18 -20.23 6.85 -8.45
C LEU A 18 -20.99 5.97 -7.44
N LYS A 19 -22.31 5.87 -7.57
CA LYS A 19 -23.16 4.99 -6.75
C LYS A 19 -23.09 3.51 -7.17
N GLY A 20 -22.36 3.18 -8.24
CA GLY A 20 -22.23 1.80 -8.73
C GLY A 20 -23.53 1.19 -9.24
N GLN A 21 -24.47 2.01 -9.74
CA GLN A 21 -25.74 1.50 -10.26
C GLN A 21 -25.51 0.65 -11.51
N GLU A 22 -26.13 -0.54 -11.58
CA GLU A 22 -25.95 -1.49 -12.70
C GLU A 22 -26.21 -0.84 -14.06
N SER A 23 -27.25 -0.01 -14.18
CA SER A 23 -27.57 0.70 -15.42
C SER A 23 -26.47 1.66 -15.90
N ALA A 24 -25.64 2.18 -14.98
CA ALA A 24 -24.55 3.10 -15.29
C ALA A 24 -23.23 2.38 -15.64
N LEU A 25 -23.19 1.06 -15.48
CA LEU A 25 -22.03 0.23 -15.79
C LEU A 25 -22.15 -0.50 -17.14
N SER A 26 -23.23 -0.24 -17.89
CA SER A 26 -23.36 -0.72 -19.27
C SER A 26 -22.28 -0.10 -20.17
N GLU A 27 -21.84 -0.83 -21.20
CA GLU A 27 -20.82 -0.32 -22.13
C GLU A 27 -21.23 1.02 -22.77
N ALA A 28 -22.52 1.17 -23.09
CA ALA A 28 -23.09 2.40 -23.63
C ALA A 28 -23.02 3.57 -22.65
N SER A 29 -23.41 3.36 -21.39
CA SER A 29 -23.39 4.42 -20.37
C SER A 29 -21.96 4.80 -19.97
N LEU A 30 -21.03 3.85 -19.94
CA LEU A 30 -19.62 4.11 -19.68
C LEU A 30 -18.99 4.94 -20.80
N LEU A 31 -19.27 4.57 -22.06
CA LEU A 31 -18.79 5.32 -23.22
C LEU A 31 -19.41 6.73 -23.28
N GLU A 32 -20.72 6.83 -23.02
CA GLU A 32 -21.41 8.12 -22.93
C GLU A 32 -20.74 9.02 -21.91
N LEU A 33 -20.51 8.52 -20.68
CA LEU A 33 -19.85 9.27 -19.62
C LEU A 33 -18.44 9.71 -20.03
N LEU A 34 -17.66 8.81 -20.63
CA LEU A 34 -16.31 9.10 -21.08
C LEU A 34 -16.30 10.24 -22.13
N LEU A 35 -17.20 10.17 -23.11
CA LEU A 35 -17.33 11.19 -24.16
C LEU A 35 -17.79 12.54 -23.61
N THR A 36 -18.53 12.60 -22.48
CA THR A 36 -18.90 13.90 -21.87
C THR A 36 -17.69 14.73 -21.45
N TYR A 37 -16.55 14.10 -21.15
CA TYR A 37 -15.31 14.79 -20.77
C TYR A 37 -14.54 15.34 -21.97
N ALA A 38 -14.68 14.72 -23.15
CA ALA A 38 -14.01 15.18 -24.36
C ALA A 38 -14.87 16.12 -25.23
N ILE A 39 -16.21 16.00 -25.15
CA ILE A 39 -17.15 16.75 -26.00
C ILE A 39 -18.01 17.68 -25.11
N PRO A 40 -17.70 18.99 -25.04
CA PRO A 40 -18.49 19.95 -24.28
C PRO A 40 -19.83 20.26 -24.98
N GLN A 41 -20.90 20.41 -24.19
CA GLN A 41 -22.20 20.97 -24.59
C GLN A 41 -22.92 20.28 -25.77
N LYS A 42 -22.70 18.98 -25.98
CA LYS A 42 -23.52 18.12 -26.85
C LYS A 42 -24.09 16.94 -26.09
N ASP A 43 -25.22 16.44 -26.57
CA ASP A 43 -25.74 15.13 -26.19
C ASP A 43 -24.89 14.05 -26.87
N VAL A 44 -24.20 13.25 -26.06
CA VAL A 44 -23.26 12.22 -26.51
C VAL A 44 -23.85 10.81 -26.38
N GLN A 45 -25.09 10.69 -25.88
CA GLN A 45 -25.77 9.41 -25.76
C GLN A 45 -25.99 8.74 -27.13
N PRO A 46 -26.50 9.43 -28.18
CA PRO A 46 -26.65 8.80 -29.50
C PRO A 46 -25.30 8.43 -30.12
N LEU A 47 -24.26 9.23 -29.86
CA LEU A 47 -22.91 8.97 -30.34
C LEU A 47 -22.32 7.71 -29.72
N ALA A 48 -22.48 7.53 -28.40
CA ALA A 48 -22.00 6.34 -27.69
C ALA A 48 -22.67 5.06 -28.21
N VAL A 49 -23.99 5.09 -28.43
CA VAL A 49 -24.74 3.94 -28.97
C VAL A 49 -24.26 3.61 -30.40
N ARG A 50 -24.10 4.63 -31.25
CA ARG A 50 -23.62 4.44 -32.63
C ARG A 50 -22.22 3.83 -32.67
N LEU A 51 -21.28 4.37 -31.91
CA LEU A 51 -19.91 3.86 -31.87
C LEU A 51 -19.83 2.40 -31.39
N LEU A 52 -20.66 2.02 -30.41
CA LEU A 52 -20.73 0.62 -29.98
C LEU A 52 -21.39 -0.28 -31.03
N SER A 53 -22.35 0.22 -31.80
CA SER A 53 -22.94 -0.55 -32.90
C SER A 53 -21.95 -0.78 -34.05
N GLU A 54 -21.08 0.20 -34.34
CA GLU A 54 -20.07 0.13 -35.40
C GLU A 54 -18.89 -0.78 -35.01
N HIS A 55 -18.45 -0.72 -33.75
CA HIS A 55 -17.28 -1.45 -33.26
C HIS A 55 -17.62 -2.72 -32.46
N GLY A 56 -18.91 -3.00 -32.22
CA GLY A 56 -19.43 -4.19 -31.55
C GLY A 56 -19.28 -4.23 -30.03
N SER A 57 -18.15 -3.75 -29.48
CA SER A 57 -17.93 -3.67 -28.04
C SER A 57 -17.06 -2.48 -27.65
N LEU A 58 -17.18 -2.04 -26.38
CA LEU A 58 -16.32 -0.99 -25.83
C LEU A 58 -14.85 -1.40 -25.87
N SER A 59 -14.55 -2.69 -25.67
CA SER A 59 -13.18 -3.20 -25.78
C SER A 59 -12.61 -3.06 -27.19
N SER A 60 -13.39 -3.40 -28.23
CA SER A 60 -12.95 -3.28 -29.62
C SER A 60 -12.83 -1.82 -30.06
N LEU A 61 -13.75 -0.96 -29.61
CA LEU A 61 -13.69 0.48 -29.85
C LEU A 61 -12.40 1.11 -29.30
N LEU A 62 -12.02 0.76 -28.07
CA LEU A 62 -10.78 1.25 -27.44
C LEU A 62 -9.53 0.81 -28.22
N GLU A 63 -9.57 -0.40 -28.80
CA GLU A 63 -8.46 -0.98 -29.56
C GLU A 63 -8.32 -0.40 -30.98
N ALA A 64 -9.40 0.11 -31.59
CA ALA A 64 -9.44 0.60 -32.97
C ALA A 64 -8.41 1.71 -33.26
N PRO A 65 -7.72 1.71 -34.41
CA PRO A 65 -6.72 2.75 -34.77
C PRO A 65 -7.27 4.18 -34.65
N THR A 66 -6.39 5.14 -34.36
CA THR A 66 -6.76 6.55 -34.21
C THR A 66 -7.42 7.12 -35.46
N GLU A 67 -6.95 6.69 -36.63
CA GLU A 67 -7.46 7.10 -37.94
C GLU A 67 -8.91 6.64 -38.13
N THR A 68 -9.21 5.40 -37.71
CA THR A 68 -10.57 4.83 -37.76
C THR A 68 -11.50 5.54 -36.79
N LEU A 69 -11.05 5.86 -35.58
CA LEU A 69 -11.87 6.60 -34.61
C LEU A 69 -12.22 8.00 -35.11
N CYS A 70 -11.29 8.70 -35.76
CA CYS A 70 -11.50 10.04 -36.30
C CYS A 70 -12.38 10.05 -37.57
N GLN A 71 -12.64 8.90 -38.20
CA GLN A 71 -13.59 8.79 -39.32
C GLN A 71 -15.05 8.79 -38.85
N SER A 72 -15.32 8.41 -37.60
CA SER A 72 -16.67 8.45 -37.05
C SER A 72 -17.09 9.89 -36.77
N ASP A 73 -18.23 10.29 -37.37
CA ASP A 73 -18.80 11.63 -37.19
C ASP A 73 -18.98 11.97 -35.69
N GLY A 74 -18.56 13.16 -35.27
CA GLY A 74 -18.59 13.58 -33.87
C GLY A 74 -17.37 13.20 -33.01
N ILE A 75 -16.44 12.36 -33.49
CA ILE A 75 -15.15 12.14 -32.85
C ILE A 75 -14.10 13.10 -33.42
N LYS A 76 -13.54 13.93 -32.54
CA LYS A 76 -12.40 14.80 -32.84
C LYS A 76 -11.14 14.26 -32.18
N GLU A 77 -9.99 14.82 -32.54
CA GLU A 77 -8.68 14.45 -31.98
C GLU A 77 -8.69 14.32 -30.45
N ASN A 78 -9.25 15.30 -29.72
CA ASN A 78 -9.34 15.24 -28.25
C ASN A 78 -10.14 14.03 -27.73
N SER A 79 -11.20 13.63 -28.44
CA SER A 79 -12.00 12.45 -28.07
C SER A 79 -11.26 11.15 -28.40
N ALA A 80 -10.56 11.09 -29.53
CA ALA A 80 -9.74 9.95 -29.91
C ALA A 80 -8.56 9.75 -28.94
N VAL A 81 -7.88 10.83 -28.52
CA VAL A 81 -6.82 10.79 -27.52
C VAL A 81 -7.33 10.28 -26.18
N LEU A 82 -8.51 10.73 -25.72
CA LEU A 82 -9.10 10.26 -24.47
C LEU A 82 -9.41 8.75 -24.53
N LEU A 83 -9.99 8.27 -25.64
CA LEU A 83 -10.25 6.84 -25.84
C LEU A 83 -8.95 6.02 -25.83
N LYS A 84 -7.90 6.53 -26.50
CA LYS A 84 -6.59 5.86 -26.52
C LYS A 84 -5.87 5.85 -25.18
N LEU A 85 -6.01 6.91 -24.39
CA LEU A 85 -5.49 6.96 -23.03
C LEU A 85 -6.13 5.87 -22.16
N VAL A 86 -7.45 5.73 -22.23
CA VAL A 86 -8.20 4.70 -21.49
C VAL A 86 -7.78 3.30 -21.92
N ASP A 87 -7.62 3.08 -23.22
CA ASP A 87 -7.11 1.82 -23.77
C ASP A 87 -5.70 1.49 -23.27
N TRP A 88 -4.80 2.47 -23.30
CA TRP A 88 -3.43 2.31 -22.84
C TRP A 88 -3.38 1.93 -21.35
N ILE A 89 -4.15 2.63 -20.51
CA ILE A 89 -4.28 2.33 -19.07
C ILE A 89 -4.84 0.92 -18.87
N ARG A 90 -5.88 0.54 -19.63
CA ARG A 90 -6.49 -0.78 -19.56
C ARG A 90 -5.49 -1.90 -19.89
N ARG A 91 -4.63 -1.72 -20.90
CA ARG A 91 -3.63 -2.73 -21.29
C ARG A 91 -2.45 -2.85 -20.33
N HIS A 92 -1.95 -1.74 -19.81
CA HIS A 92 -0.74 -1.72 -18.99
C HIS A 92 -1.01 -1.83 -17.48
N HIS A 93 -2.21 -1.47 -17.05
CA HIS A 93 -2.60 -1.43 -15.62
C HIS A 93 -3.91 -2.16 -15.30
N GLY A 94 -4.54 -2.80 -16.29
CA GLY A 94 -5.67 -3.71 -16.10
C GLY A 94 -5.23 -5.11 -15.69
N PRO A 95 -6.15 -5.95 -15.19
CA PRO A 95 -5.84 -7.35 -14.87
C PRO A 95 -5.37 -8.06 -16.14
N LYS A 96 -4.21 -8.73 -16.07
CA LYS A 96 -3.69 -9.53 -17.18
C LYS A 96 -4.73 -10.58 -17.55
N ARG A 97 -5.34 -10.47 -18.73
CA ARG A 97 -6.20 -11.53 -19.26
C ARG A 97 -5.35 -12.78 -19.39
N ALA A 98 -5.77 -13.89 -18.76
CA ALA A 98 -5.24 -15.21 -19.09
C ALA A 98 -5.34 -15.37 -20.61
N GLY A 99 -4.21 -15.61 -21.27
CA GLY A 99 -4.12 -15.57 -22.72
C GLY A 99 -5.11 -16.52 -23.37
N LYS A 100 -5.83 -16.04 -24.39
CA LYS A 100 -6.31 -16.94 -25.44
C LYS A 100 -5.07 -17.41 -26.18
N ASP A 101 -4.56 -18.57 -25.79
CA ASP A 101 -3.62 -19.33 -26.60
C ASP A 101 -4.28 -19.55 -27.97
N THR A 102 -3.74 -18.86 -28.98
CA THR A 102 -3.96 -19.26 -30.37
C THR A 102 -3.32 -20.62 -30.54
N LEU A 103 -4.17 -21.64 -30.49
CA LEU A 103 -3.90 -23.02 -30.87
C LEU A 103 -3.10 -23.06 -32.19
N LYS A 104 -1.82 -23.43 -32.10
CA LYS A 104 -1.15 -24.15 -33.19
C LYS A 104 -1.30 -25.65 -32.88
N PRO A 105 -1.65 -26.49 -33.86
CA PRO A 105 -1.98 -27.89 -33.62
C PRO A 105 -0.75 -28.70 -33.20
N PRO A 106 -0.95 -29.82 -32.48
CA PRO A 106 0.11 -30.50 -31.74
C PRO A 106 0.89 -31.47 -32.64
N THR A 107 2.21 -31.43 -32.57
CA THR A 107 3.05 -32.56 -32.96
C THR A 107 3.09 -33.52 -31.76
N GLN A 108 2.50 -34.69 -31.94
CA GLN A 108 2.47 -35.78 -30.96
C GLN A 108 3.86 -36.37 -30.72
N THR A 109 4.20 -36.63 -29.46
CA THR A 109 4.73 -37.93 -28.99
C THR A 109 4.55 -38.02 -27.47
N THR A 110 3.49 -38.72 -27.03
CA THR A 110 3.49 -40.03 -26.33
C THR A 110 3.79 -39.94 -24.84
N LEU A 111 2.78 -40.12 -23.97
CA LEU A 111 2.12 -41.37 -23.50
C LEU A 111 2.86 -41.90 -22.26
N PHE A 112 2.12 -42.10 -21.17
CA PHE A 112 2.53 -42.38 -19.77
C PHE A 112 2.89 -41.08 -19.00
N GLU A 113 2.19 -40.61 -17.97
CA GLU A 113 1.30 -41.26 -17.01
C GLU A 113 0.15 -40.31 -16.60
N THR A 114 -1.06 -40.74 -16.91
CA THR A 114 -2.24 -40.52 -16.09
C THR A 114 -1.94 -40.94 -14.65
N PHE A 115 -2.24 -40.14 -13.64
CA PHE A 115 -3.26 -40.48 -12.63
C PHE A 115 -3.47 -39.33 -11.62
N SER A 116 -4.73 -38.90 -11.61
CA SER A 116 -5.52 -38.51 -10.44
C SER A 116 -5.31 -37.11 -9.84
N GLN A 117 -6.03 -36.17 -10.46
CA GLN A 117 -6.77 -35.13 -9.76
C GLN A 117 -7.91 -35.74 -8.93
N GLU A 118 -8.00 -35.34 -7.67
CA GLU A 118 -9.18 -35.17 -6.79
C GLU A 118 -8.56 -34.81 -5.41
N ALA A 119 -8.84 -33.71 -4.71
CA ALA A 119 -9.95 -32.78 -4.75
C ALA A 119 -9.50 -31.41 -4.21
N GLU A 120 -9.70 -30.35 -4.99
CA GLU A 120 -9.79 -28.97 -4.48
C GLU A 120 -11.27 -28.62 -4.39
N ALA A 121 -11.85 -28.91 -3.22
CA ALA A 121 -13.14 -28.37 -2.83
C ALA A 121 -12.91 -27.13 -1.94
N SER A 122 -13.21 -25.96 -2.52
CA SER A 122 -13.91 -24.85 -1.87
C SER A 122 -13.50 -24.46 -0.45
N SER A 123 -12.78 -23.33 -0.33
CA SER A 123 -13.25 -22.27 0.57
C SER A 123 -13.21 -20.92 -0.13
N ALA A 124 -14.34 -20.62 -0.79
CA ALA A 124 -14.68 -19.27 -1.20
C ALA A 124 -14.91 -18.42 0.06
N VAL A 125 -13.88 -17.72 0.53
CA VAL A 125 -14.05 -16.55 1.38
C VAL A 125 -13.98 -15.34 0.45
N ALA A 126 -15.11 -14.64 0.37
CA ALA A 126 -15.34 -13.47 -0.46
C ALA A 126 -14.13 -12.53 -0.52
N GLU A 127 -13.53 -12.47 -1.70
CA GLU A 127 -12.55 -11.46 -2.09
C GLU A 127 -13.23 -10.08 -2.04
N ARG A 128 -13.17 -9.43 -0.88
CA ARG A 128 -13.51 -8.02 -0.75
C ARG A 128 -12.59 -7.24 -1.68
N ARG A 129 -13.19 -6.66 -2.73
CA ARG A 129 -12.58 -5.66 -3.63
C ARG A 129 -11.72 -4.70 -2.81
N ARG A 130 -10.39 -4.89 -2.86
CA ARG A 130 -9.43 -3.95 -2.30
C ARG A 130 -9.42 -2.72 -3.20
N GLU A 131 -10.04 -1.65 -2.74
CA GLU A 131 -9.93 -0.33 -3.36
C GLU A 131 -8.44 0.06 -3.45
N LYS A 132 -8.00 0.50 -4.63
CA LYS A 132 -6.64 1.00 -4.82
C LYS A 132 -6.40 2.17 -3.87
N VAL A 133 -5.37 2.04 -3.03
CA VAL A 133 -4.94 3.04 -2.05
C VAL A 133 -4.66 4.38 -2.75
N ILE A 134 -5.55 5.36 -2.53
CA ILE A 134 -5.32 6.73 -2.95
C ILE A 134 -4.28 7.34 -2.02
N ARG A 135 -3.01 7.41 -2.46
CA ARG A 135 -1.96 8.17 -1.76
C ARG A 135 -2.31 9.67 -1.81
N ARG A 136 -3.01 10.17 -0.79
CA ARG A 136 -3.22 11.62 -0.62
C ARG A 136 -1.89 12.24 -0.16
N TYR A 137 -1.23 12.97 -1.05
CA TYR A 137 -0.06 13.79 -0.72
C TYR A 137 -0.45 14.79 0.37
N GLY A 138 -0.02 14.53 1.61
CA GLY A 138 0.10 15.59 2.61
C GLY A 138 1.29 16.48 2.25
N THR A 139 1.47 17.58 2.98
CA THR A 139 2.73 18.32 2.99
C THR A 139 3.90 17.33 3.13
N GLU A 140 4.98 17.51 2.38
CA GLU A 140 6.16 16.62 2.42
C GLU A 140 6.82 16.56 3.81
N MET A 141 6.45 17.47 4.72
CA MET A 141 6.89 17.51 6.11
C MET A 141 5.75 17.16 7.08
N PHE A 142 6.12 16.63 8.25
CA PHE A 142 5.20 16.38 9.35
C PHE A 142 5.68 17.07 10.64
N GLY A 143 4.78 17.81 11.32
CA GLY A 143 5.12 18.51 12.57
C GLY A 143 4.87 17.70 13.85
N LYS A 144 4.27 16.52 13.74
CA LYS A 144 3.95 15.61 14.86
C LYS A 144 4.12 14.16 14.42
N ALA A 145 4.95 13.39 15.14
CA ALA A 145 5.13 11.96 14.86
C ALA A 145 3.95 11.10 15.33
N VAL A 146 3.41 11.39 16.53
CA VAL A 146 2.27 10.68 17.13
C VAL A 146 2.49 9.16 17.28
N LEU A 147 3.75 8.71 17.15
CA LEU A 147 4.08 7.30 17.11
C LEU A 147 4.03 6.68 18.52
N LYS A 148 4.45 7.44 19.54
CA LYS A 148 4.38 7.01 20.94
C LYS A 148 2.93 6.74 21.35
N GLU A 149 2.02 7.65 21.03
CA GLU A 149 0.60 7.52 21.32
C GLU A 149 -0.01 6.34 20.55
N ALA A 150 0.38 6.13 19.29
CA ALA A 150 -0.04 4.99 18.50
C ALA A 150 0.38 3.67 19.17
N ILE A 151 1.66 3.51 19.49
CA ILE A 151 2.21 2.30 20.14
C ILE A 151 1.46 1.98 21.44
N GLN A 152 1.19 3.00 22.26
CA GLN A 152 0.52 2.81 23.55
C GLN A 152 -0.94 2.40 23.41
N ILE A 153 -1.66 2.92 22.41
CA ILE A 153 -3.12 2.72 22.29
C ILE A 153 -3.48 1.52 21.41
N LEU A 154 -2.61 1.12 20.47
CA LEU A 154 -2.88 0.05 19.51
C LEU A 154 -3.31 -1.29 20.13
N PRO A 155 -2.69 -1.78 21.23
CA PRO A 155 -3.10 -3.02 21.89
C PRO A 155 -4.54 -2.98 22.43
N SER A 156 -5.05 -1.78 22.75
CA SER A 156 -6.38 -1.58 23.31
C SER A 156 -7.48 -1.36 22.27
N LEU A 157 -7.14 -1.33 20.98
CA LEU A 157 -8.12 -1.07 19.93
C LEU A 157 -9.22 -2.15 19.90
N PRO A 158 -10.48 -1.75 19.62
CA PRO A 158 -11.57 -2.70 19.46
C PRO A 158 -11.33 -3.59 18.24
N ASP A 159 -11.98 -4.76 18.24
CA ASP A 159 -11.99 -5.67 17.10
C ASP A 159 -12.97 -5.18 16.04
N SER A 160 -12.55 -4.13 15.32
CA SER A 160 -13.31 -3.53 14.24
C SER A 160 -12.39 -3.18 13.08
N GLU A 161 -12.89 -3.38 11.86
CA GLU A 161 -12.22 -2.91 10.64
C GLU A 161 -12.63 -1.48 10.26
N SER A 162 -13.67 -0.93 10.91
CA SER A 162 -14.18 0.41 10.65
C SER A 162 -13.24 1.48 11.22
N LEU A 163 -12.66 2.31 10.35
CA LEU A 163 -11.84 3.43 10.81
C LEU A 163 -12.62 4.46 11.62
N ASP A 164 -13.93 4.57 11.42
CA ASP A 164 -14.75 5.52 12.18
C ASP A 164 -14.98 5.06 13.62
N GLU A 165 -15.16 3.75 13.82
CA GLU A 165 -15.20 3.16 15.16
C GLU A 165 -13.85 3.31 15.86
N ILE A 166 -12.76 3.02 15.15
CA ILE A 166 -11.40 3.20 15.67
C ILE A 166 -11.14 4.66 16.03
N ARG A 167 -11.48 5.62 15.16
CA ARG A 167 -11.34 7.06 15.47
C ARG A 167 -12.17 7.47 16.68
N SER A 168 -13.39 6.97 16.80
CA SER A 168 -14.27 7.25 17.94
C SER A 168 -13.68 6.73 19.24
N PHE A 169 -13.16 5.49 19.22
CA PHE A 169 -12.44 4.91 20.34
C PHE A 169 -11.20 5.74 20.73
N LEU A 170 -10.36 6.09 19.75
CA LEU A 170 -9.17 6.92 19.96
C LEU A 170 -9.53 8.28 20.58
N ARG A 171 -10.57 8.95 20.07
CA ARG A 171 -11.04 10.24 20.62
C ARG A 171 -11.52 10.15 22.06
N ALA A 172 -12.03 9.00 22.48
CA ALA A 172 -12.47 8.77 23.86
C ALA A 172 -11.32 8.41 24.82
N LYS A 173 -10.24 7.78 24.31
CA LYS A 173 -9.17 7.20 25.13
C LYS A 173 -7.84 7.97 25.11
N LEU A 174 -7.63 8.86 24.15
CA LEU A 174 -6.44 9.71 24.12
C LEU A 174 -6.40 10.66 25.33
N HIS A 175 -5.23 10.80 25.93
CA HIS A 175 -4.99 11.53 27.18
C HIS A 175 -5.16 13.07 27.10
N PHE A 176 -5.38 13.65 25.90
CA PHE A 176 -5.49 15.10 25.74
C PHE A 176 -6.84 15.61 26.27
N SER A 177 -6.83 16.75 26.97
CA SER A 177 -8.07 17.39 27.47
C SER A 177 -8.91 18.02 26.35
N ALA A 178 -8.27 18.67 25.38
CA ALA A 178 -8.94 19.35 24.27
C ALA A 178 -9.46 18.37 23.21
N GLU A 179 -10.75 18.46 22.90
CA GLU A 179 -11.44 17.58 21.96
C GLU A 179 -10.87 17.68 20.53
N GLU A 180 -10.64 18.88 20.02
CA GLU A 180 -10.02 19.10 18.71
C GLU A 180 -8.64 18.43 18.58
N THR A 181 -7.87 18.41 19.68
CA THR A 181 -6.56 17.73 19.71
C THR A 181 -6.75 16.23 19.66
N ARG A 182 -7.69 15.65 20.41
CA ARG A 182 -8.04 14.22 20.30
C ARG A 182 -8.51 13.85 18.89
N HIS A 183 -9.32 14.71 18.25
CA HIS A 183 -9.73 14.53 16.85
C HIS A 183 -8.55 14.49 15.88
N ARG A 184 -7.64 15.47 15.96
CA ARG A 184 -6.45 15.51 15.11
C ARG A 184 -5.55 14.28 15.31
N TYR A 185 -5.29 13.91 16.56
CA TYR A 185 -4.42 12.78 16.88
C TYR A 185 -5.04 11.44 16.45
N ALA A 186 -6.35 11.24 16.64
CA ALA A 186 -7.03 10.06 16.12
C ALA A 186 -6.90 9.94 14.59
N ASN A 187 -6.99 11.05 13.86
CA ASN A 187 -6.79 11.07 12.41
C ASN A 187 -5.32 10.77 12.03
N TYR A 188 -4.34 11.32 12.76
CA TYR A 188 -2.93 11.04 12.52
C TYR A 188 -2.59 9.56 12.73
N ILE A 189 -3.06 8.96 13.84
CA ILE A 189 -2.83 7.56 14.15
C ILE A 189 -3.45 6.67 13.07
N THR A 190 -4.74 6.87 12.77
CA THR A 190 -5.42 6.03 11.78
C THR A 190 -4.82 6.13 10.39
N ARG A 191 -4.44 7.34 9.93
CA ARG A 191 -3.78 7.53 8.64
C ARG A 191 -2.47 6.76 8.52
N ARG A 192 -1.65 6.75 9.58
CA ARG A 192 -0.30 6.17 9.57
C ARG A 192 -0.31 4.66 9.78
N MET A 193 -1.13 4.19 10.72
CA MET A 193 -1.18 2.77 11.07
C MET A 193 -2.01 1.96 10.07
N PHE A 194 -3.05 2.55 9.49
CA PHE A 194 -4.05 1.87 8.66
C PHE A 194 -4.17 2.49 7.27
N GLN A 195 -3.12 2.32 6.46
CA GLN A 195 -2.96 2.98 5.16
C GLN A 195 -3.97 2.52 4.09
N ASN A 196 -4.56 1.33 4.27
CA ASN A 196 -5.47 0.72 3.32
C ASN A 196 -6.94 1.19 3.47
N GLY A 197 -7.21 2.16 4.35
CA GLY A 197 -8.56 2.71 4.54
C GLY A 197 -9.47 1.88 5.45
N TYR A 198 -8.97 0.79 6.03
CA TYR A 198 -9.63 -0.03 7.05
C TYR A 198 -8.63 -0.42 8.13
N ALA A 199 -9.11 -0.70 9.33
CA ALA A 199 -8.26 -1.12 10.44
C ALA A 199 -7.90 -2.61 10.32
N ASP A 200 -6.80 -2.87 9.62
CA ASP A 200 -6.39 -4.23 9.29
C ASP A 200 -6.16 -5.10 10.54
N SER A 201 -6.70 -6.31 10.46
CA SER A 201 -6.62 -7.30 11.53
C SER A 201 -5.19 -7.68 11.92
N PRO A 202 -4.24 -7.87 10.97
CA PRO A 202 -2.89 -8.29 11.32
C PRO A 202 -2.18 -7.33 12.28
N LEU A 203 -2.20 -6.02 12.03
CA LEU A 203 -1.56 -5.06 12.95
C LEU A 203 -2.24 -5.04 14.31
N ARG A 204 -3.58 -5.11 14.36
CA ARG A 204 -4.35 -5.12 15.62
C ARG A 204 -4.04 -6.36 16.47
N PHE A 205 -4.05 -7.55 15.86
CA PHE A 205 -3.72 -8.79 16.56
C PHE A 205 -2.26 -8.85 16.99
N PHE A 206 -1.34 -8.39 16.14
CA PHE A 206 0.06 -8.29 16.50
C PHE A 206 0.27 -7.35 17.70
N ALA A 207 -0.39 -6.19 17.72
CA ALA A 207 -0.32 -5.25 18.84
C ALA A 207 -0.86 -5.83 20.14
N LYS A 208 -1.94 -6.60 20.10
CA LYS A 208 -2.50 -7.30 21.27
C LYS A 208 -1.57 -8.37 21.83
N ALA A 209 -0.79 -9.03 20.96
CA ALA A 209 0.11 -10.10 21.35
C ALA A 209 1.46 -9.60 21.89
N PHE A 210 1.90 -8.43 21.45
CA PHE A 210 3.18 -7.83 21.83
C PHE A 210 3.01 -6.46 22.52
N PRO A 211 2.20 -6.34 23.59
CA PRO A 211 2.04 -5.08 24.29
C PRO A 211 3.38 -4.64 24.90
N ASP A 212 3.71 -3.36 24.75
CA ASP A 212 4.94 -2.72 25.27
C ASP A 212 6.27 -3.30 24.77
N ALA A 213 6.25 -4.25 23.84
CA ALA A 213 7.44 -4.91 23.30
C ALA A 213 8.08 -4.13 22.15
N GLN A 214 9.35 -4.42 21.86
CA GLN A 214 10.09 -3.77 20.76
C GLN A 214 9.49 -4.13 19.39
N GLU A 215 8.93 -5.32 19.26
CA GLU A 215 8.24 -5.82 18.07
C GLU A 215 7.10 -4.89 17.64
N LEU A 216 6.26 -4.45 18.59
CA LEU A 216 5.17 -3.52 18.29
C LEU A 216 5.70 -2.14 17.92
N ARG A 217 6.75 -1.67 18.60
CA ARG A 217 7.41 -0.39 18.26
C ARG A 217 7.93 -0.41 16.83
N ASP A 218 8.57 -1.51 16.44
CA ASP A 218 9.11 -1.69 15.10
C ASP A 218 8.00 -1.78 14.05
N ALA A 219 6.91 -2.52 14.32
CA ALA A 219 5.75 -2.60 13.43
C ALA A 219 5.09 -1.24 13.21
N CYS A 220 4.89 -0.47 14.27
CA CYS A 220 4.36 0.88 14.17
C CYS A 220 5.32 1.82 13.42
N PHE A 221 6.62 1.72 13.69
CA PHE A 221 7.63 2.54 13.03
C PHE A 221 7.69 2.24 11.54
N TYR A 222 7.63 0.98 11.13
CA TYR A 222 7.56 0.61 9.71
C TYR A 222 6.31 1.16 9.02
N ARG A 223 5.12 1.03 9.64
CA ARG A 223 3.89 1.68 9.12
C ARG A 223 4.03 3.20 9.03
N PHE A 224 4.75 3.81 9.97
CA PHE A 224 5.09 5.23 9.92
C PHE A 224 5.98 5.56 8.72
N LEU A 225 7.08 4.83 8.50
CA LEU A 225 7.99 5.01 7.36
C LEU A 225 7.27 4.91 6.00
N GLN A 226 6.33 3.97 5.88
CA GLN A 226 5.51 3.82 4.67
C GLN A 226 4.64 5.06 4.38
N THR A 227 4.22 5.79 5.42
CA THR A 227 3.35 6.96 5.31
C THR A 227 4.13 8.28 5.24
N GLU A 228 5.33 8.32 5.83
CA GLU A 228 6.15 9.53 5.98
C GLU A 228 7.53 9.32 5.32
N PRO A 229 7.64 9.42 3.97
CA PRO A 229 8.88 9.15 3.23
C PRO A 229 10.08 10.01 3.65
N LEU A 230 9.81 11.23 4.15
CA LEU A 230 10.85 12.13 4.66
C LEU A 230 11.68 11.49 5.78
N GLU A 231 11.07 10.67 6.64
CA GLU A 231 11.78 9.97 7.71
C GLU A 231 12.82 8.99 7.13
N VAL A 232 12.44 8.23 6.11
CA VAL A 232 13.34 7.29 5.40
C VAL A 232 14.51 8.05 4.78
N GLU A 233 14.25 9.17 4.11
CA GLU A 233 15.30 9.99 3.52
C GLU A 233 16.27 10.55 4.56
N ILE A 234 15.76 11.03 5.70
CA ILE A 234 16.62 11.52 6.78
C ILE A 234 17.46 10.39 7.37
N ILE A 235 16.91 9.18 7.49
CA ILE A 235 17.65 8.02 7.95
C ILE A 235 18.78 7.69 6.98
N GLU A 236 18.51 7.66 5.68
CA GLU A 236 19.52 7.34 4.67
C GLU A 236 20.59 8.43 4.51
N ASP A 237 20.20 9.70 4.51
CA ASP A 237 21.11 10.82 4.30
C ASP A 237 21.98 11.12 5.52
N LEU A 238 21.43 10.93 6.73
CA LEU A 238 22.08 11.37 7.96
C LEU A 238 22.33 10.24 8.97
N VAL A 239 21.37 9.33 9.19
CA VAL A 239 21.52 8.35 10.27
C VAL A 239 22.46 7.22 9.87
N LEU A 240 22.24 6.58 8.71
CA LEU A 240 23.08 5.49 8.21
C LEU A 240 24.55 5.89 8.06
N PRO A 241 24.91 7.04 7.45
CA PRO A 241 26.32 7.43 7.32
C PRO A 241 27.00 7.72 8.66
N ASN A 242 26.23 8.05 9.70
CA ASN A 242 26.76 8.34 11.04
C ASN A 242 26.72 7.14 12.00
N LEU A 243 26.27 5.95 11.57
CA LEU A 243 26.27 4.73 12.38
C LEU A 243 27.66 4.39 12.93
N GLY A 244 28.73 4.61 12.16
CA GLY A 244 30.10 4.35 12.62
C GLY A 244 30.52 5.20 13.83
N THR A 245 29.96 6.40 13.99
CA THR A 245 30.18 7.24 15.19
C THR A 245 29.11 7.06 16.26
N GLY A 246 27.99 6.43 15.88
CA GLY A 246 26.80 6.22 16.69
C GLY A 246 26.10 7.49 17.19
N ARG A 247 26.42 8.68 16.65
CA ARG A 247 25.92 9.97 17.14
C ARG A 247 25.57 10.94 16.02
N LEU A 248 24.43 11.60 16.14
CA LEU A 248 23.98 12.64 15.20
C LEU A 248 23.39 13.83 15.97
N SER A 249 23.82 15.05 15.66
CA SER A 249 23.27 16.24 16.32
C SER A 249 21.89 16.60 15.78
N ARG A 250 21.00 17.09 16.66
CA ARG A 250 19.66 17.56 16.27
C ARG A 250 19.73 18.80 15.38
N GLU A 251 20.80 19.58 15.51
CA GLU A 251 21.11 20.71 14.63
C GLU A 251 21.39 20.26 13.20
N ARG A 252 22.11 19.14 13.00
CA ARG A 252 22.39 18.60 11.67
C ARG A 252 21.10 18.20 10.93
N ILE A 253 20.15 17.59 11.64
CA ILE A 253 18.82 17.26 11.10
C ILE A 253 18.10 18.54 10.66
N ARG A 254 18.04 19.56 11.52
CA ARG A 254 17.40 20.85 11.18
C ARG A 254 18.07 21.53 9.99
N LYS A 255 19.41 21.51 9.93
CA LYS A 255 20.15 22.08 8.80
C LYS A 255 19.79 21.38 7.49
N ARG A 256 19.77 20.05 7.46
CA ARG A 256 19.37 19.27 6.28
C ARG A 256 17.94 19.57 5.85
N LEU A 257 17.01 19.70 6.81
CA LEU A 257 15.64 20.09 6.53
C LEU A 257 15.54 21.51 5.96
N ALA A 258 16.30 22.47 6.49
CA ALA A 258 16.32 23.84 5.99
C ALA A 258 16.95 23.94 4.58
N GLU A 259 17.97 23.13 4.28
CA GLU A 259 18.53 23.02 2.94
C GLU A 259 17.51 22.44 1.95
N LYS A 260 16.74 21.41 2.35
CA LYS A 260 15.71 20.79 1.52
C LYS A 260 14.46 21.66 1.37
N PHE A 261 14.08 22.40 2.42
CA PHE A 261 12.88 23.21 2.49
C PHE A 261 13.20 24.65 2.97
N PRO A 262 13.83 25.50 2.13
CA PRO A 262 14.30 26.83 2.56
C PRO A 262 13.20 27.76 3.08
N GLU A 263 12.00 27.68 2.49
CA GLU A 263 10.86 28.54 2.81
C GLU A 263 9.96 27.97 3.93
N ALA A 264 10.30 26.82 4.51
CA ALA A 264 9.48 26.16 5.51
C ALA A 264 9.55 26.87 6.87
N LYS A 265 8.39 27.27 7.38
CA LYS A 265 8.27 27.85 8.74
C LYS A 265 8.32 26.80 9.86
N SER A 266 8.14 25.53 9.54
CA SER A 266 7.97 24.43 10.52
C SER A 266 9.19 23.50 10.63
N ILE A 267 10.40 23.96 10.27
CA ILE A 267 11.63 23.14 10.34
C ILE A 267 11.90 22.61 11.75
N VAL A 268 11.71 23.45 12.76
CA VAL A 268 11.98 23.08 14.16
C VAL A 268 11.02 21.99 14.64
N ASP A 269 9.73 22.14 14.33
CA ASP A 269 8.70 21.15 14.67
C ASP A 269 8.91 19.83 13.93
N CYS A 270 9.26 19.90 12.64
CA CYS A 270 9.56 18.71 11.83
C CYS A 270 10.80 17.98 12.36
N GLY A 271 11.88 18.71 12.64
CA GLY A 271 13.09 18.12 13.21
C GLY A 271 12.86 17.52 14.60
N LYS A 272 11.97 18.10 15.40
CA LYS A 272 11.53 17.49 16.67
C LYS A 272 10.75 16.20 16.40
N ALA A 273 9.78 16.24 15.49
CA ALA A 273 8.93 15.10 15.16
C ALA A 273 9.74 13.90 14.64
N ILE A 274 10.73 14.12 13.78
CA ILE A 274 11.66 13.07 13.31
C ILE A 274 12.33 12.37 14.50
N VAL A 275 12.93 13.14 15.41
CA VAL A 275 13.60 12.53 16.58
C VAL A 275 12.60 11.84 17.51
N ASP A 276 11.40 12.39 17.67
CA ASP A 276 10.33 11.78 18.46
C ASP A 276 9.89 10.43 17.84
N ALA A 277 9.84 10.31 16.50
CA ALA A 277 9.56 9.06 15.79
C ALA A 277 10.68 8.03 16.01
N LEU A 278 11.93 8.38 15.75
CA LEU A 278 13.09 7.50 15.99
C LEU A 278 13.14 6.99 17.44
N THR A 279 12.88 7.87 18.41
CA THR A 279 12.91 7.52 19.84
C THR A 279 11.72 6.64 20.22
N ALA A 280 10.51 6.95 19.73
CA ALA A 280 9.32 6.15 20.02
C ALA A 280 9.43 4.72 19.45
N GLY A 281 9.96 4.60 18.23
CA GLY A 281 10.25 3.33 17.58
C GLY A 281 11.40 2.54 18.21
N GLY A 282 12.14 3.09 19.20
CA GLY A 282 13.31 2.44 19.78
C GLY A 282 14.51 2.35 18.82
N ILE A 283 14.51 3.17 17.76
CA ILE A 283 15.56 3.25 16.74
C ILE A 283 16.76 4.04 17.27
N ALA A 284 16.48 5.07 18.06
CA ALA A 284 17.49 5.96 18.62
C ALA A 284 17.22 6.26 20.11
N LYS A 285 18.29 6.54 20.84
CA LYS A 285 18.23 7.24 22.14
C LYS A 285 18.48 8.72 21.88
N ALA A 286 17.80 9.60 22.60
CA ALA A 286 17.92 11.04 22.35
C ALA A 286 18.13 11.83 23.64
N ASP A 287 19.00 12.84 23.59
CA ASP A 287 19.16 13.86 24.63
C ASP A 287 18.76 15.24 24.08
N ARG A 288 19.07 16.32 24.79
CA ARG A 288 18.67 17.68 24.35
C ARG A 288 19.32 18.13 23.03
N THR A 289 20.50 17.62 22.67
CA THR A 289 21.32 18.15 21.57
C THR A 289 21.62 17.12 20.48
N LYS A 290 21.59 15.83 20.80
CA LYS A 290 21.94 14.75 19.87
C LYS A 290 21.03 13.52 20.02
N ILE A 291 21.12 12.65 19.03
CA ILE A 291 20.63 11.28 19.07
C ILE A 291 21.82 10.32 19.01
N SER A 292 21.63 9.15 19.60
CA SER A 292 22.55 8.02 19.54
C SER A 292 21.85 6.82 18.92
N VAL A 293 22.54 6.20 17.97
CA VAL A 293 22.04 5.13 17.11
C VAL A 293 23.12 4.08 16.96
N ASP A 294 22.74 2.82 16.89
CA ASP A 294 23.61 1.69 16.63
C ASP A 294 22.85 0.68 15.77
N TYR A 295 23.57 -0.28 15.17
CA TYR A 295 22.90 -1.42 14.56
C TYR A 295 22.10 -2.19 15.61
N ARG A 296 20.94 -2.66 15.20
CA ARG A 296 19.98 -3.38 16.04
C ARG A 296 19.93 -4.85 15.67
N GLU A 297 19.70 -5.68 16.68
CA GLU A 297 19.29 -7.06 16.48
C GLU A 297 17.92 -7.12 15.81
N ILE A 298 17.64 -8.24 15.14
CA ILE A 298 16.41 -8.47 14.38
C ILE A 298 15.44 -9.30 15.23
N PRO A 299 14.36 -8.72 15.79
CA PRO A 299 13.39 -9.52 16.53
C PRO A 299 12.64 -10.45 15.58
N VAL A 300 12.71 -11.76 15.81
CA VAL A 300 12.24 -12.79 14.88
C VAL A 300 10.73 -12.67 14.60
N ALA A 301 9.94 -12.46 15.64
CA ALA A 301 8.49 -12.29 15.51
C ALA A 301 8.12 -11.08 14.65
N TYR A 302 8.82 -9.95 14.83
CA TYR A 302 8.60 -8.79 13.99
C TYR A 302 9.20 -8.95 12.59
N PHE A 303 10.33 -9.63 12.43
CA PHE A 303 10.90 -9.93 11.11
C PHE A 303 9.94 -10.77 10.28
N ALA A 304 9.25 -11.75 10.88
CA ALA A 304 8.17 -12.47 10.24
C ALA A 304 7.03 -11.53 9.78
N PHE A 305 6.55 -10.64 10.66
CA PHE A 305 5.53 -9.65 10.32
C PHE A 305 5.97 -8.73 9.16
N TYR A 306 7.20 -8.22 9.23
CA TYR A 306 7.79 -7.34 8.24
C TYR A 306 7.90 -8.03 6.89
N LEU A 307 8.48 -9.24 6.86
CA LEU A 307 8.70 -10.00 5.63
C LEU A 307 7.39 -10.24 4.89
N HIS A 308 6.33 -10.64 5.59
CA HIS A 308 5.02 -10.88 4.99
C HIS A 308 4.22 -9.58 4.76
N SER A 309 4.68 -8.43 5.26
CA SER A 309 4.12 -7.13 4.90
C SER A 309 4.69 -6.62 3.58
N GLU A 310 5.99 -6.82 3.35
CA GLU A 310 6.69 -6.46 2.09
C GLU A 310 6.42 -7.46 0.96
N PHE A 311 6.29 -8.74 1.31
CA PHE A 311 6.06 -9.85 0.39
C PHE A 311 4.74 -10.55 0.77
N PRO A 312 3.58 -9.94 0.43
CA PRO A 312 2.28 -10.35 0.96
C PRO A 312 1.70 -11.62 0.33
N GLU A 313 2.15 -11.96 -0.89
CA GLU A 313 1.69 -13.15 -1.59
C GLU A 313 2.61 -14.33 -1.27
N PRO A 314 2.07 -15.50 -0.92
CA PRO A 314 2.88 -16.71 -0.76
C PRO A 314 3.61 -17.06 -2.05
N ASP A 315 4.91 -16.80 -2.09
CA ASP A 315 5.75 -17.03 -3.27
C ASP A 315 7.23 -17.19 -2.89
N MET A 316 8.03 -17.51 -3.91
CA MET A 316 9.47 -17.54 -3.89
C MET A 316 10.04 -16.18 -4.27
N TYR A 317 10.89 -15.64 -3.39
CA TYR A 317 11.47 -14.31 -3.51
C TYR A 317 12.99 -14.38 -3.49
N ASP A 318 13.60 -13.53 -4.31
CA ASP A 318 15.03 -13.32 -4.33
C ASP A 318 15.49 -12.56 -3.08
N ILE A 319 16.54 -13.05 -2.41
CA ILE A 319 17.11 -12.41 -1.20
C ILE A 319 17.62 -10.99 -1.50
N ARG A 320 18.05 -10.69 -2.72
CA ARG A 320 18.49 -9.34 -3.13
C ARG A 320 17.39 -8.29 -2.95
N LYS A 321 16.12 -8.68 -3.12
CA LYS A 321 14.97 -7.78 -2.86
C LYS A 321 14.89 -7.36 -1.40
N LEU A 322 15.44 -8.16 -0.48
CA LEU A 322 15.55 -7.84 0.94
C LEU A 322 16.73 -6.88 1.16
N ASP A 323 17.92 -7.22 0.66
CA ASP A 323 19.16 -6.43 0.85
C ASP A 323 19.08 -5.00 0.26
N GLU A 324 18.35 -4.85 -0.85
CA GLU A 324 18.12 -3.58 -1.54
C GLU A 324 16.93 -2.78 -0.99
N ASN A 325 16.14 -3.38 -0.10
CA ASN A 325 14.95 -2.72 0.43
C ASN A 325 15.32 -1.57 1.38
N ARG A 326 15.00 -0.34 0.96
CA ARG A 326 15.23 0.88 1.73
C ARG A 326 14.58 0.86 3.12
N MET A 327 13.41 0.22 3.26
CA MET A 327 12.71 0.12 4.55
C MET A 327 13.48 -0.75 5.54
N ILE A 328 14.12 -1.83 5.10
CA ILE A 328 14.98 -2.68 5.95
C ILE A 328 16.17 -1.90 6.47
N ARG A 329 16.82 -1.14 5.58
CA ARG A 329 17.94 -0.28 5.96
C ARG A 329 17.49 0.77 6.98
N ALA A 330 16.29 1.32 6.80
CA ALA A 330 15.73 2.30 7.72
C ALA A 330 15.38 1.73 9.11
N MET A 331 15.22 0.41 9.25
CA MET A 331 15.06 -0.25 10.56
C MET A 331 16.37 -0.33 11.37
N LEU A 332 17.52 0.00 10.76
CA LEU A 332 18.87 -0.09 11.33
C LEU A 332 19.24 -1.50 11.79
N TRP A 333 18.68 -2.54 11.17
CA TRP A 333 19.08 -3.91 11.44
C TRP A 333 20.49 -4.18 10.93
N ASN A 334 21.24 -5.02 11.65
CA ASN A 334 22.54 -5.47 11.19
C ASN A 334 22.36 -6.30 9.88
N PRO A 335 22.89 -5.85 8.73
CA PRO A 335 22.71 -6.54 7.46
C PRO A 335 23.30 -7.96 7.48
N GLU A 336 24.34 -8.20 8.26
CA GLU A 336 24.97 -9.53 8.39
C GLU A 336 24.04 -10.54 9.09
N ARG A 337 23.02 -10.07 9.82
CA ARG A 337 22.06 -10.92 10.54
C ARG A 337 20.80 -11.24 9.73
N LEU A 338 20.57 -10.61 8.58
CA LEU A 338 19.35 -10.81 7.78
C LEU A 338 19.20 -12.26 7.31
N LEU A 339 20.28 -12.86 6.82
CA LEU A 339 20.26 -14.25 6.38
C LEU A 339 20.00 -15.20 7.55
N HIS A 340 20.63 -14.95 8.71
CA HIS A 340 20.37 -15.72 9.93
C HIS A 340 18.90 -15.66 10.33
N ALA A 341 18.30 -14.46 10.31
CA ALA A 341 16.89 -14.29 10.63
C ALA A 341 15.97 -15.06 9.66
N LEU A 342 16.31 -15.14 8.36
CA LEU A 342 15.58 -15.99 7.41
C LEU A 342 15.67 -17.48 7.77
N TYR A 343 16.87 -17.97 8.10
CA TYR A 343 17.03 -19.36 8.55
C TYR A 343 16.27 -19.65 9.85
N GLU A 344 16.21 -18.69 10.76
CA GLU A 344 15.45 -18.82 12.00
C GLU A 344 13.93 -18.91 11.74
N LEU A 345 13.40 -18.08 10.82
CA LEU A 345 12.02 -18.20 10.36
C LEU A 345 11.74 -19.56 9.71
N ARG A 346 12.69 -20.10 8.95
CA ARG A 346 12.56 -21.43 8.35
C ARG A 346 12.50 -22.51 9.43
N ASN A 347 13.38 -22.44 10.42
CA ASN A 347 13.45 -23.40 11.52
C ASN A 347 12.17 -23.39 12.38
N GLN A 348 11.55 -22.21 12.55
CA GLN A 348 10.25 -22.06 13.19
C GLN A 348 9.07 -22.48 12.29
N GLY A 349 9.33 -22.89 11.05
CA GLY A 349 8.30 -23.28 10.09
C GLY A 349 7.44 -22.11 9.60
N ILE A 350 7.87 -20.87 9.81
CA ILE A 350 7.18 -19.66 9.35
C ILE A 350 7.34 -19.49 7.84
N ILE A 351 8.56 -19.69 7.33
CA ILE A 351 8.82 -19.80 5.88
C ILE A 351 9.15 -21.24 5.51
N SER A 352 8.93 -21.63 4.25
CA SER A 352 9.08 -23.03 3.83
C SER A 352 10.53 -23.39 3.47
N LYS A 353 11.28 -22.47 2.85
CA LYS A 353 12.63 -22.75 2.36
C LYS A 353 13.51 -21.49 2.33
N VAL A 354 14.80 -21.70 2.53
CA VAL A 354 15.89 -20.77 2.20
C VAL A 354 16.89 -21.56 1.36
N SER A 355 17.37 -21.00 0.25
CA SER A 355 18.25 -21.65 -0.71
C SER A 355 19.32 -20.69 -1.18
N GLU A 356 20.57 -21.14 -1.20
CA GLU A 356 21.75 -20.37 -1.62
C GLU A 356 22.58 -21.22 -2.58
N ILE A 357 22.07 -21.47 -3.79
CA ILE A 357 22.74 -22.31 -4.78
C ILE A 357 23.31 -21.40 -5.87
N ASP A 358 24.61 -21.55 -6.15
CA ASP A 358 25.36 -20.75 -7.12
C ASP A 358 25.16 -19.23 -6.90
N ASN A 359 24.63 -18.53 -7.91
CA ASN A 359 24.31 -17.11 -7.85
C ASN A 359 22.84 -16.83 -7.46
N PHE A 360 22.05 -17.85 -7.16
CA PHE A 360 20.62 -17.73 -6.85
C PHE A 360 20.36 -17.93 -5.36
N ARG A 361 20.15 -16.81 -4.67
CA ARG A 361 19.79 -16.75 -3.25
C ARG A 361 18.30 -16.40 -3.13
N GLN A 362 17.52 -17.29 -2.55
CA GLN A 362 16.05 -17.14 -2.47
C GLN A 362 15.47 -17.68 -1.18
N PHE A 363 14.30 -17.16 -0.80
CA PHE A 363 13.46 -17.65 0.28
C PHE A 363 12.03 -17.86 -0.21
N THR A 364 11.29 -18.77 0.40
CA THR A 364 9.92 -19.09 0.00
C THR A 364 8.97 -18.87 1.18
N THR A 365 8.04 -17.94 1.01
CA THR A 365 6.95 -17.68 1.96
C THR A 365 5.77 -18.59 1.67
N LYS A 366 4.95 -18.89 2.68
CA LYS A 366 3.78 -19.79 2.53
C LYS A 366 2.51 -19.27 3.20
N PHE A 367 2.59 -18.14 3.91
CA PHE A 367 1.46 -17.52 4.59
C PHE A 367 1.20 -16.14 4.03
N THR A 368 -0.03 -15.67 4.13
CA THR A 368 -0.33 -14.23 4.02
C THR A 368 0.08 -13.54 5.32
N LEU A 369 0.10 -12.20 5.35
CA LEU A 369 0.34 -11.44 6.58
C LEU A 369 -0.64 -11.81 7.72
N ALA A 370 -1.91 -12.08 7.41
CA ALA A 370 -2.87 -12.53 8.42
C ALA A 370 -2.50 -13.91 8.97
N GLY A 371 -2.20 -14.86 8.06
CA GLY A 371 -1.81 -16.22 8.44
C GLY A 371 -0.52 -16.24 9.27
N VAL A 372 0.49 -15.43 8.92
CA VAL A 372 1.74 -15.39 9.68
C VAL A 372 1.53 -14.83 11.09
N VAL A 373 0.70 -13.79 11.25
CA VAL A 373 0.39 -13.22 12.56
C VAL A 373 -0.30 -14.27 13.44
N GLU A 374 -1.24 -15.05 12.90
CA GLU A 374 -1.84 -16.16 13.64
C GLU A 374 -0.80 -17.20 14.09
N GLN A 375 0.18 -17.54 13.25
CA GLN A 375 1.26 -18.46 13.61
C GLN A 375 2.17 -17.89 14.70
N ILE A 376 2.56 -16.61 14.60
CA ILE A 376 3.40 -15.94 15.60
C ILE A 376 2.68 -15.89 16.96
N VAL A 377 1.40 -15.50 16.96
CA VAL A 377 0.60 -15.36 18.19
C VAL A 377 0.27 -16.72 18.82
N SER A 378 0.00 -17.74 18.02
CA SER A 378 -0.27 -19.10 18.53
C SER A 378 1.00 -19.82 18.98
N GLY A 379 2.12 -19.63 18.29
CA GLY A 379 3.43 -20.15 18.67
C GLY A 379 3.96 -19.56 19.99
N GLY A 380 3.70 -18.27 20.25
CA GLY A 380 4.09 -17.60 21.50
C GLY A 380 3.34 -18.07 22.75
N LYS A 381 2.22 -18.80 22.61
CA LYS A 381 1.48 -19.38 23.74
C LYS A 381 2.00 -20.76 24.19
N LYS A 382 3.02 -21.30 23.53
CA LYS A 382 3.63 -22.61 23.84
C LYS A 382 4.96 -22.52 24.59
N ALA A 383 5.38 -21.35 25.04
CA ALA A 383 6.61 -21.14 25.82
C ALA A 383 6.34 -21.07 27.32
#